data_AF-A0A660YZ77-F1
#
_entry.id   AF-A0A660YZ77-F1
#
_cell.length_a   1.000
_cell.length_b   1.000
_cell.length_c   1.000
_cell.angle_alpha   90.00
_cell.angle_beta   90.00
_cell.angle_gamma   90.00
#
_symmetry.space_group_name_H-M   'P 1'
#
loop_
_entity.id
_entity.type
_entity.pdbx_description
1 polymer ?
#
loop_
_entity_poly.entity_id
_entity_poly.type
_entity_poly.pdbx_seq_one_letter_code
_entity_poly.pdbx_strand_id
1 'polypeptide(L)' 'VKDRPGHDRRYAIDSTKIENELGWNPKFNFEDAVSQTIKWYLDNKQWWERIISGEYQNYYQTQYGLR' A
#
# COMPACT_ATOMS: atom_id res chain seq x y z
N VAL A 1 1.98 16.96 9.05
CA VAL A 1 0.60 16.54 9.38
C VAL A 1 0.58 16.21 10.87
N LYS A 2 -0.41 16.65 11.67
CA LYS A 2 -0.42 16.41 13.13
C LYS A 2 -0.36 14.92 13.49
N ASP A 3 -0.86 14.13 12.57
CA ASP A 3 -1.12 12.71 12.65
C ASP A 3 0.12 11.86 12.23
N ARG A 4 1.09 12.50 11.55
CA ARG A 4 2.35 11.92 11.07
C ARG A 4 3.46 12.99 11.11
N PRO A 5 4.06 13.24 12.29
CA PRO A 5 5.24 14.11 12.40
C PRO A 5 6.37 13.58 11.51
N GLY A 6 7.03 14.46 10.76
CA GLY A 6 8.16 14.07 9.90
C GLY A 6 7.79 13.35 8.58
N HIS A 7 6.51 13.29 8.20
CA HIS A 7 6.14 12.71 6.91
C HIS A 7 6.66 13.57 5.73
N ASP A 8 7.55 13.00 4.92
CA ASP A 8 8.06 13.65 3.71
C ASP A 8 6.93 13.95 2.74
N ARG A 9 7.04 15.07 2.02
CA ARG A 9 5.96 15.54 1.15
C ARG A 9 5.99 14.92 -0.24
N ARG A 10 7.13 14.38 -0.67
CA ARG A 10 7.30 13.89 -2.03
C ARG A 10 8.36 12.81 -2.09
N TYR A 11 7.96 11.67 -2.66
CA TYR A 11 8.88 10.65 -3.15
C TYR A 11 8.74 10.58 -4.67
N ALA A 12 9.87 10.52 -5.37
CA ALA A 12 9.93 10.30 -6.81
C ALA A 12 11.22 9.55 -7.13
N ILE A 13 11.09 8.49 -7.92
CA ILE A 13 12.21 7.63 -8.33
C ILE A 13 12.34 7.73 -9.85
N ASP A 14 13.57 7.86 -10.33
CA ASP A 14 13.92 7.75 -11.75
C ASP A 14 14.32 6.30 -12.05
N SER A 15 13.55 5.63 -12.90
CA SER A 15 13.75 4.24 -13.33
C SER A 15 14.57 4.08 -14.61
N THR A 16 15.08 5.18 -15.19
CA THR A 16 15.79 5.17 -16.49
C THR A 16 16.94 4.14 -16.54
N LYS A 17 17.68 3.97 -15.42
CA LYS A 17 18.81 3.04 -15.37
C LYS A 17 18.37 1.58 -15.60
N ILE A 18 17.34 1.13 -14.89
CA ILE A 18 16.89 -0.27 -14.97
C ILE A 18 16.19 -0.55 -16.32
N GLU A 19 15.51 0.45 -16.88
CA GLU A 19 14.92 0.39 -18.21
C GLU A 19 15.99 0.20 -19.30
N ASN A 20 17.08 0.95 -19.23
CA ASN A 20 18.14 0.89 -20.24
C ASN A 20 19.05 -0.32 -20.09
N GLU A 21 19.45 -0.67 -18.86
CA GLU A 21 20.45 -1.72 -18.62
C GLU A 21 19.84 -3.12 -18.65
N LEU A 22 18.59 -3.28 -18.22
CA LEU A 22 17.92 -4.58 -18.09
C LEU A 22 16.69 -4.73 -18.99
N GLY A 23 16.30 -3.68 -19.73
CA GLY A 23 15.09 -3.70 -20.56
C GLY A 23 13.79 -3.77 -19.75
N TRP A 24 13.85 -3.55 -18.43
CA TRP A 24 12.67 -3.65 -17.57
C TRP A 24 11.72 -2.50 -17.85
N ASN A 25 10.42 -2.77 -17.89
CA ASN A 25 9.38 -1.76 -17.92
C ASN A 25 8.19 -2.20 -17.06
N PRO A 26 7.44 -1.26 -16.44
CA PRO A 26 6.24 -1.61 -15.69
C PRO A 26 5.21 -2.25 -16.62
N LYS A 27 4.69 -3.42 -16.21
CA LYS A 27 3.67 -4.14 -16.98
C LYS A 27 2.28 -3.51 -16.90
N PHE A 28 2.00 -2.76 -15.84
CA PHE A 28 0.70 -2.15 -15.57
C PHE A 28 0.88 -0.67 -15.24
N ASN A 29 -0.08 0.15 -15.68
CA ASN A 29 -0.25 1.51 -15.15
C ASN A 29 -0.94 1.44 -13.77
N PHE A 30 -1.08 2.60 -13.13
CA PHE A 30 -1.64 2.69 -11.78
C PHE A 30 -3.14 2.33 -11.76
N GLU A 31 -3.90 2.83 -12.73
CA GLU A 31 -5.35 2.67 -12.81
C GLU A 31 -5.75 1.20 -12.92
N ASP A 32 -5.06 0.44 -13.78
CA ASP A 32 -5.27 -0.99 -13.99
C ASP A 32 -4.84 -1.79 -12.76
N ALA A 33 -3.70 -1.45 -12.17
CA ALA A 33 -3.15 -2.17 -11.02
C ALA A 33 -4.01 -1.96 -9.76
N VAL A 34 -4.49 -0.74 -9.51
CA VAL A 34 -5.36 -0.44 -8.36
C VAL A 34 -6.70 -1.16 -8.50
N SER A 35 -7.28 -1.17 -9.70
CA SER A 35 -8.54 -1.88 -9.96
C SER A 35 -8.40 -3.38 -9.69
N GLN A 36 -7.30 -3.99 -10.14
CA GLN A 36 -6.99 -5.39 -9.86
C GLN A 36 -6.73 -5.65 -8.37
N THR A 37 -6.05 -4.72 -7.69
CA THR A 37 -5.81 -4.81 -6.24
C THR A 37 -7.13 -4.80 -5.47
N ILE A 38 -8.04 -3.88 -5.79
CA ILE A 38 -9.37 -3.82 -5.16
C ILE A 38 -10.12 -5.14 -5.36
N LYS A 39 -10.15 -5.64 -6.62
CA LYS A 39 -10.76 -6.93 -6.93
C LYS A 39 -10.17 -8.06 -6.10
N TRP A 40 -8.85 -8.10 -5.97
CA TRP A 40 -8.17 -9.10 -5.15
C TRP A 40 -8.64 -9.05 -3.69
N TYR A 41 -8.75 -7.87 -3.07
CA TYR A 41 -9.24 -7.76 -1.68
C TYR A 41 -10.68 -8.24 -1.53
N LEU A 42 -11.55 -7.97 -2.51
CA LEU A 42 -12.93 -8.44 -2.49
C LEU A 42 -12.99 -9.98 -2.62
N ASP A 43 -12.20 -10.54 -3.53
CA ASP A 43 -12.18 -11.99 -3.80
C ASP A 43 -11.49 -12.78 -2.66
N ASN A 44 -10.64 -12.14 -1.86
CA ASN A 44 -9.83 -12.78 -0.81
C ASN A 44 -10.26 -12.39 0.60
N LYS A 45 -11.57 -12.26 0.85
CA LYS A 45 -12.12 -11.85 2.16
C LYS A 45 -11.58 -12.66 3.34
N GLN A 46 -11.61 -13.98 3.23
CA GLN A 46 -11.16 -14.88 4.31
C GLN A 46 -9.67 -14.71 4.66
N TRP A 47 -8.86 -14.17 3.74
CA TRP A 47 -7.44 -13.95 3.97
C TRP A 47 -7.24 -12.76 4.91
N TRP A 48 -7.77 -11.58 4.57
CA TRP A 48 -7.55 -10.39 5.39
C TRP A 48 -8.38 -10.36 6.67
N GLU A 49 -9.54 -11.04 6.72
CA GLU A 49 -10.36 -11.12 7.95
C GLU A 49 -9.58 -11.72 9.11
N ARG A 50 -8.75 -12.73 8.84
CA ARG A 50 -7.87 -13.34 9.86
C ARG A 50 -6.79 -12.38 10.35
N ILE A 51 -6.27 -11.53 9.47
CA ILE A 51 -5.21 -10.56 9.78
C ILE A 51 -5.75 -9.44 10.66
N ILE A 52 -6.94 -8.92 10.34
CA ILE A 52 -7.52 -7.80 11.09
C ILE A 52 -8.18 -8.22 12.41
N SER A 53 -8.16 -9.52 12.73
CA SER A 53 -8.61 -10.05 14.01
C SER A 53 -7.48 -10.03 15.04
N GLY A 54 -7.79 -9.78 16.32
CA GLY A 54 -6.80 -9.84 17.41
C GLY A 54 -5.87 -8.62 17.46
N GLU A 55 -4.56 -8.85 17.46
CA GLU A 55 -3.52 -7.82 17.70
C GLU A 55 -3.59 -6.62 16.75
N TYR A 56 -4.08 -6.81 15.52
CA TYR A 56 -4.30 -5.71 14.60
C TYR A 56 -5.32 -4.68 15.14
N GLN A 57 -6.38 -5.14 15.82
CA GLN A 57 -7.36 -4.25 16.44
C GLN A 57 -6.76 -3.50 17.63
N ASN A 58 -5.93 -4.16 18.44
CA ASN A 58 -5.21 -3.53 19.56
C ASN A 58 -4.28 -2.42 19.04
N TYR A 59 -3.47 -2.73 18.02
CA TYR A 59 -2.63 -1.75 17.34
C TYR A 59 -3.44 -0.57 16.82
N TYR A 60 -4.55 -0.84 16.11
CA TYR A 60 -5.40 0.20 15.55
C TYR A 60 -5.97 1.12 16.65
N GLN A 61 -6.43 0.56 17.77
CA GLN A 61 -6.90 1.33 18.92
C GLN A 61 -5.79 2.19 19.54
N THR A 62 -4.56 1.66 19.69
CA THR A 62 -3.42 2.42 20.21
C THR A 62 -3.05 3.60 19.29
N GLN A 63 -3.03 3.38 17.98
CA GLN A 63 -2.58 4.39 17.02
C GLN A 63 -3.66 5.42 16.66
N TYR A 64 -4.93 5.02 16.67
CA TYR A 64 -6.04 5.82 16.13
C TYR A 64 -7.25 5.96 17.05
N GLY A 65 -7.37 5.17 18.11
CA GLY A 65 -8.58 5.09 18.94
C GLY A 65 -8.88 6.30 19.84
N LEU A 66 -7.92 7.22 19.99
CA LEU A 66 -8.05 8.49 20.74
C LEU A 66 -7.93 9.73 19.82
N ARG A 67 -8.04 9.55 18.50
CA ARG A 67 -8.14 10.67 17.56
C ARG A 67 -9.53 11.27 17.51
#